data_AF-L7JSZ2-F1
#
_entry.id   AF-L7JSZ2-F1
#
_cell.length_a   1.000
_cell.length_b   1.000
_cell.length_c   1.000
_cell.angle_alpha   90.00
_cell.angle_beta   90.00
_cell.angle_gamma   90.00
#
_symmetry.space_group_name_H-M   'P 1'
#
loop_
_entity.id
_entity.type
_entity.pdbx_description
1 polymer ?
#
loop_
_entity_poly.entity_id
_entity_poly.type
_entity_poly.pdbx_seq_one_letter_code
_entity_poly.pdbx_strand_id
1 'polypeptide(L)' 'MERIVEATIGSNNLTVLDLKEGYYQIEIEETDKHKTAFEFGNNVYE' A
#
# COMPACT_ATOMS: atom_id res chain seq x y z
N MET A 1 -17.76 -1.53 1.85
CA MET A 1 -17.44 -2.63 2.80
C MET A 1 -18.53 -3.68 2.84
N GLU A 2 -19.80 -3.28 2.93
CA GLU A 2 -20.96 -4.20 3.00
C GLU A 2 -20.95 -5.27 1.91
N ARG A 3 -20.74 -4.91 0.64
CA ARG A 3 -20.69 -5.86 -0.48
C ARG A 3 -19.63 -6.97 -0.35
N ILE A 4 -18.46 -6.68 0.22
CA ILE A 4 -17.37 -7.68 0.36
C ILE A 4 -17.75 -8.69 1.44
N VAL A 5 -18.30 -8.21 2.56
CA VAL A 5 -18.72 -9.04 3.68
C VAL A 5 -19.89 -9.93 3.25
N GLU A 6 -20.91 -9.36 2.60
CA GLU A 6 -22.04 -10.13 2.05
C GLU A 6 -21.60 -11.22 1.08
N ALA A 7 -20.65 -10.91 0.18
CA ALA A 7 -20.15 -11.86 -0.81
C ALA A 7 -19.27 -12.98 -0.22
N THR A 8 -18.78 -12.83 1.01
CA THR A 8 -17.84 -13.79 1.64
C THR A 8 -18.44 -14.55 2.82
N ILE A 9 -19.61 -14.11 3.32
CA ILE A 9 -20.36 -14.81 4.37
C ILE A 9 -20.61 -16.27 3.97
N GLY A 10 -20.33 -17.19 4.90
CA GLY A 10 -20.52 -18.63 4.71
C GLY A 10 -19.36 -19.34 3.97
N SER A 11 -18.30 -18.62 3.59
CA SER A 11 -17.10 -19.25 3.04
C SER A 11 -16.39 -20.08 4.12
N ASN A 12 -16.09 -21.34 3.81
CA ASN A 12 -15.39 -22.24 4.72
C ASN A 12 -13.89 -21.92 4.84
N ASN A 13 -13.32 -21.26 3.83
CA ASN A 13 -11.91 -20.91 3.78
C ASN A 13 -11.75 -19.50 3.22
N LEU A 14 -10.90 -18.70 3.85
CA LEU A 14 -10.47 -17.41 3.38
C LEU A 14 -8.94 -17.42 3.32
N THR A 15 -8.38 -16.94 2.22
CA THR A 15 -6.93 -16.77 2.07
C THR A 15 -6.63 -15.28 2.08
N VAL A 16 -5.68 -14.88 2.93
CA VAL A 16 -5.20 -13.50 3.02
C VAL A 16 -3.79 -13.46 2.46
N LEU A 17 -3.55 -12.52 1.54
CA LEU A 17 -2.23 -12.25 0.99
C LEU A 17 -1.75 -10.91 1.55
N ASP A 18 -0.54 -10.88 2.08
CA ASP A 18 0.11 -9.62 2.45
C ASP A 18 0.72 -8.98 1.20
N LEU A 19 0.25 -7.78 0.87
CA LEU A 19 0.69 -7.01 -0.29
C LEU A 19 1.33 -5.68 0.13
N LYS A 20 1.76 -5.54 1.40
CA LYS A 20 2.36 -4.29 1.90
C LYS A 20 3.53 -3.80 1.04
N GLU A 21 4.42 -4.70 0.64
CA GLU A 21 5.57 -4.36 -0.19
C GLU A 21 5.18 -4.00 -1.64
N GLY A 22 3.95 -4.28 -2.06
CA GLY A 22 3.42 -3.91 -3.37
C GLY A 22 3.37 -2.40 -3.60
N TYR A 23 3.33 -1.58 -2.52
CA TYR A 23 3.42 -0.13 -2.65
C TYR A 23 4.74 0.32 -3.28
N TYR A 24 5.85 -0.39 -3.05
CA TYR A 24 7.16 -0.04 -3.59
C TYR A 24 7.36 -0.45 -5.05
N GLN A 25 6.42 -1.22 -5.61
CA GLN A 25 6.47 -1.64 -7.02
C GLN A 25 5.86 -0.60 -7.97
N ILE A 26 5.10 0.35 -7.43
CA ILE A 26 4.48 1.43 -8.20
C ILE A 26 5.39 2.65 -8.10
N GLU A 27 5.87 3.10 -9.25
CA GLU A 27 6.73 4.29 -9.33
C GLU A 27 5.92 5.56 -9.06
N ILE A 28 6.49 6.46 -8.27
CA ILE A 28 5.94 7.80 -8.04
C ILE A 28 6.31 8.65 -9.25
N GLU A 29 5.33 9.38 -9.80
CA GLU A 29 5.55 10.36 -10.86
C GLU A 29 6.72 11.28 -10.50
N GLU A 30 7.69 11.45 -11.41
CA GLU A 30 8.94 12.18 -11.13
C GLU A 30 8.69 13.60 -10.60
N THR A 31 7.64 14.27 -11.09
CA THR A 31 7.29 15.62 -10.65
C THR A 31 6.79 15.68 -9.20
N ASP A 32 6.40 14.55 -8.63
CA ASP A 32 5.74 14.43 -7.33
C ASP A 32 6.61 13.80 -6.25
N LYS A 33 7.79 13.25 -6.58
CA LYS A 33 8.72 12.61 -5.60
C LYS A 33 9.03 13.50 -4.39
N HIS A 34 9.30 14.79 -4.64
CA HIS A 34 9.57 15.78 -3.58
C HIS A 34 8.45 15.91 -2.54
N LYS A 35 7.20 15.58 -2.88
CA LYS A 35 6.07 15.62 -1.94
C LYS A 35 6.16 14.53 -0.88
N THR A 36 6.96 13.49 -1.14
CA THR A 36 7.17 12.35 -0.24
C THR A 36 8.49 12.42 0.53
N ALA A 37 9.18 13.56 0.44
CA ALA A 37 10.47 13.74 1.08
C ALA A 37 10.42 13.51 2.60
N PHE A 38 11.45 12.87 3.14
CA PHE A 38 11.61 12.71 4.58
C PHE A 38 13.06 12.92 5.02
N GLU A 39 13.23 13.34 6.27
CA GLU A 39 14.54 13.55 6.87
C GLU A 39 14.94 12.38 7.76
N PHE A 40 16.19 11.95 7.66
CA PHE A 40 16.77 10.96 8.57
C PHE A 40 18.22 11.31 8.90
N GLY A 41 18.49 11.60 10.18
CA GLY A 41 19.76 12.18 10.60
C GLY A 41 19.91 13.60 10.04
N ASN A 42 20.99 13.84 9.29
CA ASN A 42 21.24 15.12 8.60
C ASN A 42 21.06 15.01 7.08
N ASN A 43 20.29 14.02 6.61
CA ASN A 43 20.07 13.75 5.19
C ASN A 43 18.58 13.89 4.84
N VAL A 44 18.30 14.31 3.60
CA VAL A 44 16.97 14.37 2.98
C VAL A 44 16.90 13.28 1.91
N TYR A 45 15.78 12.56 1.86
CA TYR A 45 15.50 11.50 0.89
C TYR A 45 14.20 11.81 0.15
N GLU A 46 14.12 11.44 -1.12
CA GLU A 46 12.97 11.57 -2.03
C GLU A 46 12.74 10.28 -2.81
#